data_AF-A0A2W5S7K8-F1
#
_entry.id   AF-A0A2W5S7K8-F1
#
_cell.length_a   1.000
_cell.length_b   1.000
_cell.length_c   1.000
_cell.angle_alpha   90.00
_cell.angle_beta   90.00
_cell.angle_gamma   90.00
#
_symmetry.space_group_name_H-M   'P 1'
#
loop_
_entity.id
_entity.type
_entity.pdbx_description
1 polymer ?
#
loop_
_entity_poly.entity_id
_entity_poly.type
_entity_poly.pdbx_seq_one_letter_code
_entity_poly.pdbx_strand_id
1 'polypeptide(L)' 'MQGRTTLIVAHRLSTIQHADRIVVMDHGHIVEQGSHAQLMAADGLYARLQTHTSVPAAEAEPVDA' A
#
# COMPACT_ATOMS: atom_id res chain seq x y z
N MET A 1 -12.30 1.25 10.52
CA MET A 1 -13.31 1.69 9.52
C MET A 1 -14.59 0.84 9.61
N GLN A 2 -14.99 0.35 10.78
CA GLN A 2 -16.14 -0.57 10.90
C GLN A 2 -17.46 0.04 10.39
N GLY A 3 -18.22 -0.79 9.66
CA GLY A 3 -19.60 -0.50 9.26
C GLY A 3 -19.76 0.56 8.18
N ARG A 4 -18.68 0.97 7.50
CA ARG A 4 -18.72 1.99 6.45
C ARG A 4 -17.85 1.60 5.25
N THR A 5 -18.35 1.88 4.05
CA THR A 5 -17.51 1.85 2.85
C THR A 5 -16.53 3.01 2.90
N THR A 6 -15.24 2.73 2.80
CA THR A 6 -14.18 3.74 2.83
C THR A 6 -13.34 3.63 1.56
N LEU A 7 -13.19 4.74 0.85
CA LEU A 7 -12.30 4.87 -0.30
C LEU A 7 -11.09 5.71 0.12
N ILE A 8 -9.89 5.15 -0.06
CA ILE A 8 -8.62 5.80 0.30
C ILE A 8 -7.81 5.95 -0.98
N VAL A 9 -7.34 7.16 -1.26
CA VAL A 9 -6.32 7.44 -2.29
C VAL A 9 -5.06 7.84 -1.56
N ALA A 10 -3.99 7.06 -1.73
CA ALA A 10 -2.73 7.26 -1.00
C ALA A 10 -1.53 7.29 -1.94
N HIS A 11 -0.55 8.11 -1.59
CA HIS A 11 0.78 8.10 -2.21
C HIS A 11 1.75 7.15 -1.46
N ARG A 12 1.46 6.82 -0.20
CA ARG A 12 2.23 5.85 0.61
C ARG A 12 1.50 4.52 0.66
N LEU A 13 2.21 3.45 0.31
CA LEU A 13 1.67 2.10 0.35
C LEU A 13 1.34 1.62 1.78
N SER A 14 2.08 2.09 2.79
CA SER A 14 1.81 1.76 4.20
C SER A 14 0.42 2.18 4.67
N THR A 15 -0.18 3.20 4.07
CA THR A 15 -1.53 3.66 4.41
C THR A 15 -2.62 2.71 3.92
N ILE A 16 -2.37 1.97 2.84
CA ILE A 16 -3.37 1.10 2.19
C ILE A 16 -3.10 -0.40 2.38
N GLN A 17 -2.03 -0.78 3.10
CA GLN A 17 -1.65 -2.18 3.32
C GLN A 17 -2.74 -3.04 3.99
N HIS A 18 -3.62 -2.41 4.78
CA HIS A 18 -4.71 -3.06 5.50
C HIS A 18 -6.07 -2.92 4.81
N ALA A 19 -6.10 -2.38 3.58
CA ALA A 19 -7.34 -2.29 2.82
C ALA A 19 -7.83 -3.68 2.42
N ASP A 20 -9.13 -3.91 2.51
CA ASP A 20 -9.76 -5.16 2.06
C ASP A 20 -9.51 -5.41 0.57
N ARG A 21 -9.41 -4.33 -0.22
CA ARG A 21 -9.13 -4.34 -1.65
C ARG A 21 -8.31 -3.12 -2.03
N ILE A 22 -7.23 -3.35 -2.77
CA ILE A 22 -6.36 -2.34 -3.37
C ILE A 22 -6.61 -2.35 -4.88
N VAL A 23 -6.66 -1.16 -5.48
CA VAL A 23 -6.76 -0.96 -6.92
C VAL A 23 -5.56 -0.14 -7.35
N VAL A 24 -4.77 -0.66 -8.28
CA VAL A 24 -3.62 0.05 -8.85
C VAL A 24 -4.06 0.63 -10.19
N MET A 25 -3.84 1.94 -10.34
CA MET A 25 -4.11 2.65 -11.58
C MET A 25 -2.81 3.08 -12.22
N ASP A 26 -2.73 2.90 -13.54
CA ASP A 26 -1.65 3.42 -14.36
C ASP A 26 -2.23 3.97 -15.67
N HIS A 27 -1.79 5.16 -16.08
CA HIS A 27 -2.27 5.85 -17.28
C HIS A 27 -3.82 5.89 -17.45
N GLY A 28 -4.57 6.03 -16.34
CA GLY A 28 -6.03 6.10 -16.37
C GLY A 28 -6.76 4.74 -16.45
N HIS A 29 -6.02 3.63 -16.39
CA HIS A 29 -6.56 2.27 -16.41
C HIS A 29 -6.28 1.53 -15.11
N ILE A 30 -7.19 0.64 -14.72
CA ILE A 30 -6.93 -0.32 -13.63
C ILE A 30 -6.02 -1.41 -14.18
N VAL A 31 -4.80 -1.48 -13.68
CA VAL A 31 -3.80 -2.46 -14.13
C VAL A 31 -3.70 -3.66 -13.20
N GLU A 32 -3.98 -3.48 -11.91
CA GLU A 32 -4.00 -4.55 -10.91
C GLU A 32 -5.03 -4.32 -9.82
N GLN A 33 -5.49 -5.42 -9.21
CA GLN A 33 -6.42 -5.37 -8.10
C GLN A 33 -6.35 -6.63 -7.23
N GLY A 34 -6.37 -6.44 -5.92
CA GLY A 34 -6.40 -7.56 -4.96
C GLY A 34 -6.18 -7.08 -3.53
N SER A 35 -6.03 -8.02 -2.62
CA SER A 35 -5.46 -7.73 -1.29
C SER A 35 -3.97 -7.46 -1.41
N HIS A 36 -3.38 -6.85 -0.37
CA HIS A 36 -1.93 -6.64 -0.29
C HIS A 36 -1.14 -7.94 -0.59
N ALA A 37 -1.52 -9.06 0.05
CA ALA A 37 -0.83 -10.33 -0.13
C ALA A 37 -0.93 -10.86 -1.58
N GLN A 38 -2.09 -10.73 -2.22
CA GLN A 38 -2.29 -11.17 -3.61
C GLN A 38 -1.43 -10.35 -4.57
N LEU A 39 -1.39 -9.03 -4.39
CA LEU A 39 -0.61 -8.12 -5.24
C LEU A 39 0.89 -8.29 -5.05
N MET A 40 1.35 -8.53 -3.83
CA MET A 40 2.76 -8.87 -3.56
C MET A 40 3.16 -10.20 -4.21
N ALA A 41 2.28 -11.20 -4.17
CA ALA A 41 2.54 -12.51 -4.80
C ALA A 41 2.51 -12.45 -6.33
N ALA A 42 1.78 -11.49 -6.91
CA ALA A 42 1.70 -11.30 -8.36
C ALA A 42 2.97 -10.65 -8.96
N ASP A 43 3.87 -10.11 -8.14
CA ASP A 43 5.11 -9.44 -8.55
C ASP A 43 4.92 -8.35 -9.64
N GLY A 44 3.77 -7.68 -9.56
CA GLY A 44 3.35 -6.63 -10.49
C GLY A 44 3.91 -5.23 -10.16
N LEU A 45 3.29 -4.21 -10.75
CA LEU A 45 3.57 -2.80 -10.47
C LEU A 45 3.42 -2.48 -8.98
N TYR A 46 2.41 -3.04 -8.31
CA TYR A 46 2.24 -2.86 -6.87
C TYR A 46 3.49 -3.27 -6.07
N ALA A 47 4.01 -4.48 -6.33
CA ALA A 47 5.17 -5.03 -5.64
C ALA A 47 6.42 -4.20 -5.89
N ARG A 48 6.61 -3.75 -7.15
CA ARG A 48 7.72 -2.86 -7.53
C ARG A 48 7.66 -1.54 -6.78
N LEU A 49 6.50 -0.89 -6.72
CA LEU A 49 6.32 0.36 -5.98
C LEU A 49 6.58 0.18 -4.47
N GLN A 50 6.21 -0.98 -3.90
CA GLN A 50 6.49 -1.32 -2.51
C GLN A 50 7.98 -1.40 -2.22
N THR A 51 8.75 -2.06 -3.11
CA THR A 51 10.22 -2.17 -2.96
C THR A 51 10.94 -0.83 -3.06
N HIS A 52 10.40 0.13 -3.81
CA HIS A 52 10.99 1.48 -3.92
C HIS A 52 10.58 2.41 -2.76
N THR A 53 9.54 2.07 -2.02
CA THR A 53 9.02 2.88 -0.89
C THR A 53 9.71 2.54 0.44
N SER A 54 10.51 1.47 0.51
CA SER A 54 11.29 1.14 1.71
C SER A 54 12.47 2.11 1.88
N VAL A 55 12.21 3.24 2.53
CA VAL A 55 13.22 3.90 3.36
C VAL A 55 13.43 3.01 4.59
N PRO A 56 14.67 2.68 5.00
CA PRO A 56 14.89 1.83 6.16
C PRO A 56 14.29 2.48 7.40
N ALA A 57 13.50 1.71 8.15
CA ALA A 57 13.08 2.07 9.50
C ALA A 57 14.30 1.96 10.44
N ALA A 58 15.19 2.93 10.37
CA ALA A 58 16.30 3.12 11.31
C ALA A 58 16.39 4.61 11.62
N GLU A 59 15.50 5.06 12.52
CA GLU A 59 15.56 6.27 13.35
C GLU A 59 14.15 6.51 13.92
N ALA A 60 13.69 5.59 14.75
CA ALA A 60 12.73 5.91 15.79
C ALA A 60 13.53 5.98 17.09
N GLU A 61 14.17 7.14 17.33
CA GLU A 61 14.64 7.46 18.67
C GLU A 61 13.40 7.50 19.59
N PRO A 62 13.43 6.82 20.74
CA PRO A 62 12.33 6.88 21.68
C PRO A 62 12.27 8.29 22.27
N VAL A 63 11.20 9.01 21.97
CA VAL A 63 10.73 10.13 22.81
C VAL A 63 10.28 9.51 24.12
N ASP A 64 11.16 9.52 25.11
CA ASP A 64 10.89 9.79 26.54
C ASP A 64 12.13 9.48 27.39
N ALA A 65 12.90 10.53 27.72
CA ALA A 65 13.65 10.69 28.97
C ALA A 65 13.86 12.18 29.26
#